data_AF-A0A8K0K2C2-F1
#
_entry.id   AF-A0A8K0K2C2-F1
#
_cell.length_a   1.000
_cell.length_b   1.000
_cell.length_c   1.000
_cell.angle_alpha   90.00
_cell.angle_beta   90.00
_cell.angle_gamma   90.00
#
_symmetry.space_group_name_H-M   'P 1'
#
loop_
_entity.id
_entity.type
_entity.pdbx_description
1 polymer ?
#
loop_
_entity_poly.entity_id
_entity_poly.type
_entity_poly.pdbx_seq_one_letter_code
_entity_poly.pdbx_strand_id
1 'polypeptide(L)'
;MDIKMTEKVRHLIVDTSGFLNRPELREIGKNIYTVQNVVEEVTSKSQIRKLVVLPFDLHVKEPSDESVKFITEFSKKTGDYHSLSATDIRVMALTYQMELEHIGSSHLRTEPHENRTVNFTKQSTESPRDIIGFYIPSKK
;
A
#
# COMPACT_ATOMS: atom_id res chain seq x y z
N MET A 1 7.13 5.60 32.27
CA MET A 1 6.48 4.91 31.14
C MET A 1 6.63 5.83 29.96
N ASP A 2 7.71 5.63 29.21
CA ASP A 2 8.08 6.47 28.07
C ASP A 2 7.06 6.29 26.94
N ILE A 3 6.21 7.30 26.76
CA ILE A 3 5.43 7.46 25.55
C ILE A 3 6.46 7.76 24.46
N LYS A 4 6.84 6.75 23.67
CA LYS A 4 7.57 6.98 22.43
C LYS A 4 6.77 8.00 21.63
N MET A 5 7.26 9.24 21.55
CA MET A 5 6.83 10.17 20.53
C MET A 5 7.14 9.49 19.20
N THR A 6 6.12 8.94 18.56
CA THR A 6 6.22 8.47 17.18
C THR A 6 6.52 9.69 16.33
N GLU A 7 7.79 9.82 15.92
CA GLU A 7 8.22 10.86 14.98
C GLU A 7 7.30 10.83 13.76
N LYS A 8 6.75 12.01 13.43
CA LYS A 8 5.83 12.14 12.30
C LYS A 8 6.57 11.94 10.99
N VAL A 9 5.93 11.26 10.05
CA VAL A 9 6.44 11.10 8.70
C VAL A 9 6.52 12.49 8.04
N ARG A 10 7.63 12.77 7.35
CA ARG A 10 7.84 14.08 6.72
C ARG A 10 6.91 14.31 5.53
N HIS A 11 6.78 13.30 4.67
CA HIS A 11 5.94 13.32 3.47
C HIS A 11 5.00 12.12 3.50
N LEU A 12 3.70 12.38 3.59
CA LEU A 12 2.66 11.36 3.62
C LEU A 12 1.87 11.45 2.33
N ILE A 13 1.89 10.39 1.53
CA ILE A 13 1.04 10.26 0.35
C ILE A 13 -0.22 9.50 0.79
N VAL A 14 -1.39 10.03 0.43
CA VAL A 14 -2.69 9.51 0.88
C VAL A 14 -3.51 9.07 -0.33
N ASP A 15 -4.02 7.84 -0.24
CA ASP A 15 -4.96 7.23 -1.18
C ASP A 15 -6.44 7.47 -0.75
N THR A 16 -7.40 7.21 -1.63
CA THR A 16 -8.85 7.27 -1.38
C THR A 16 -9.23 6.57 -0.08
N SER A 17 -8.69 5.37 0.13
CA SER A 17 -8.92 4.57 1.35
C SER A 17 -8.39 5.24 2.62
N GLY A 18 -7.31 6.01 2.52
CA GLY A 18 -6.74 6.79 3.61
C GLY A 18 -7.67 7.90 4.09
N PHE A 19 -8.31 8.61 3.15
CA PHE A 19 -9.30 9.64 3.46
C PHE A 19 -10.60 9.06 4.06
N LEU A 20 -10.98 7.85 3.66
CA LEU A 20 -12.19 7.20 4.19
C LEU A 20 -12.02 6.75 5.64
N ASN A 21 -10.87 6.15 5.96
CA ASN A 21 -10.68 5.43 7.22
C ASN A 21 -9.99 6.25 8.31
N ARG A 22 -9.27 7.33 7.99
CA ARG A 22 -8.44 8.06 8.97
C ARG A 22 -8.55 9.58 8.82
N PRO A 23 -9.34 10.28 9.66
CA PRO A 23 -9.43 11.74 9.65
C PRO A 23 -8.20 12.46 10.25
N GLU A 24 -7.36 11.76 11.01
CA GLU A 24 -6.23 12.33 11.76
C GLU A 24 -4.89 12.27 10.99
N LEU A 25 -4.92 12.49 9.67
CA LEU A 25 -3.71 12.42 8.82
C LEU A 25 -2.57 13.33 9.30
N ARG A 26 -2.90 14.44 9.96
CA ARG A 26 -1.97 15.41 10.58
C ARG A 26 -1.17 14.83 11.75
N GLU A 27 -1.67 13.79 12.41
CA GLU A 27 -0.92 13.13 13.49
C GLU A 27 0.18 12.23 12.93
N ILE A 28 -0.03 11.74 11.71
CA ILE A 28 0.87 10.81 11.02
C ILE A 28 1.92 11.57 10.21
N GLY A 29 1.50 12.56 9.42
CA GLY A 29 2.33 13.26 8.44
C GLY A 29 2.46 14.76 8.72
N LYS A 30 3.63 15.33 8.41
CA LYS A 30 3.84 16.79 8.41
C LYS A 30 3.33 17.42 7.11
N ASN A 31 3.77 16.89 5.96
CA ASN A 31 3.31 17.31 4.63
C ASN A 31 2.45 16.20 4.03
N ILE A 32 1.24 16.53 3.61
CA ILE A 32 0.26 15.56 3.12
C ILE A 32 0.03 15.80 1.64
N TYR A 33 0.16 14.74 0.84
CA TYR A 33 0.06 14.77 -0.61
C TYR A 33 -1.00 13.79 -1.11
N THR A 34 -1.64 14.14 -2.22
CA THR A 34 -2.53 13.25 -2.98
C THR A 34 -2.36 13.52 -4.47
N VAL A 35 -2.85 12.60 -5.30
CA VAL A 35 -3.01 12.81 -6.75
C VAL A 35 -4.41 13.35 -7.06
N GLN A 36 -4.57 14.01 -8.20
CA GLN A 36 -5.85 14.59 -8.62
C GLN A 36 -6.92 13.51 -8.81
N ASN A 37 -6.55 12.35 -9.35
CA ASN A 37 -7.51 11.25 -9.61
C ASN A 37 -8.16 10.72 -8.32
N VAL A 38 -7.43 10.70 -7.21
CA VAL A 38 -7.97 10.30 -5.90
C VAL A 38 -9.04 11.30 -5.45
N VAL A 39 -8.81 12.60 -5.65
CA VAL A 39 -9.80 13.64 -5.32
C VAL A 39 -11.05 13.51 -6.18
N GLU A 40 -10.89 13.18 -7.47
CA GLU A 40 -12.01 12.96 -8.40
C GLU A 40 -12.82 11.70 -8.06
N GLU A 41 -12.17 10.66 -7.54
CA GLU A 41 -12.82 9.43 -7.09
C GLU A 41 -13.69 9.67 -5.84
N VAL A 42 -13.32 10.66 -5.02
CA VAL A 42 -14.08 11.06 -3.83
C VAL A 42 -15.36 11.80 -4.24
N THR A 43 -16.37 11.02 -4.60
CA THR A 43 -17.68 11.51 -5.09
C THR A 43 -18.73 11.64 -4.00
N SER A 44 -18.54 11.03 -2.83
CA SER A 44 -19.54 11.05 -1.76
C SER A 44 -19.61 12.42 -1.09
N LYS A 45 -20.83 12.97 -0.96
CA LYS A 45 -21.09 14.26 -0.29
C LYS A 45 -20.51 14.32 1.13
N SER A 46 -20.46 13.20 1.85
CA SER A 46 -19.89 13.15 3.20
C SER A 46 -18.36 13.25 3.19
N GLN A 47 -17.69 12.64 2.21
CA GLN A 47 -16.24 12.66 2.07
C GLN A 47 -15.75 14.01 1.51
N ILE A 48 -16.46 14.58 0.53
CA ILE A 48 -16.15 15.91 -0.01
C ILE A 48 -16.21 16.96 1.12
N ARG A 49 -17.23 16.91 1.98
CA ARG A 49 -17.33 17.83 3.12
C ARG A 49 -16.13 17.70 4.05
N LYS A 50 -15.66 16.47 4.32
CA LYS A 50 -14.45 16.24 5.13
C LYS A 50 -13.19 16.78 4.45
N LEU A 51 -13.09 16.66 3.12
CA LEU A 51 -11.96 17.15 2.34
C LEU A 51 -11.91 18.68 2.27
N VAL A 52 -13.06 19.36 2.19
CA VAL A 52 -13.15 20.83 2.11
C VAL A 52 -12.86 21.50 3.46
N VAL A 53 -13.12 20.83 4.58
CA VAL A 53 -12.94 21.39 5.93
C VAL A 53 -11.66 20.89 6.62
N LEU A 54 -10.67 20.44 5.87
CA LEU A 54 -9.44 19.92 6.45
C LEU A 54 -8.70 21.01 7.24
N PRO A 55 -8.31 20.75 8.50
CA PRO A 55 -7.56 21.70 9.34
C PRO A 55 -6.05 21.68 9.03
N PHE A 56 -5.68 21.34 7.79
CA PHE A 56 -4.31 21.24 7.29
C PHE A 56 -4.29 21.35 5.77
N ASP A 57 -3.13 21.74 5.23
CA ASP A 57 -2.93 21.88 3.79
C ASP A 57 -2.74 20.51 3.14
N LEU A 58 -3.61 20.20 2.17
CA LEU A 58 -3.49 19.03 1.31
C LEU A 58 -2.89 19.45 -0.03
N HIS A 59 -1.73 18.89 -0.37
CA HIS A 59 -1.06 19.17 -1.63
C HIS A 59 -1.48 18.16 -2.70
N VAL A 60 -2.18 18.64 -3.73
CA VAL A 60 -2.43 17.83 -4.92
C VAL A 60 -1.24 17.95 -5.86
N LYS A 61 -0.53 16.85 -6.11
CA LYS A 61 0.65 16.78 -6.98
C LYS A 61 0.49 15.63 -7.97
N GLU A 62 0.74 15.91 -9.24
CA GLU A 62 0.79 14.86 -10.27
C GLU A 62 2.19 14.24 -10.34
N PRO A 63 2.29 12.91 -10.48
CA PRO A 63 3.56 12.24 -10.69
C PRO A 63 4.12 12.54 -12.09
N SER A 64 5.44 12.49 -12.21
CA SER A 64 6.15 12.53 -13.48
C SER A 64 5.88 11.28 -14.33
N ASP A 65 5.83 11.46 -15.64
CA ASP A 65 5.62 10.36 -16.60
C ASP A 65 6.70 9.27 -16.47
N GLU A 66 7.94 9.65 -16.14
CA GLU A 66 9.05 8.74 -15.90
C GLU A 66 8.78 7.82 -14.69
N SER A 67 8.24 8.38 -13.61
CA SER A 67 7.89 7.63 -12.40
C SER A 67 6.71 6.70 -12.65
N VAL A 68 5.71 7.16 -13.39
CA VAL A 68 4.56 6.33 -13.79
C VAL A 68 5.02 5.15 -14.64
N LYS A 69 5.89 5.40 -15.62
CA LYS A 69 6.46 4.35 -16.47
C LYS A 69 7.27 3.36 -15.65
N PHE A 70 8.11 3.83 -14.73
CA PHE A 70 8.91 2.95 -13.87
C PHE A 70 8.02 2.01 -13.05
N ILE A 71 7.02 2.54 -12.33
CA ILE A 71 6.10 1.72 -11.53
C ILE A 71 5.28 0.77 -12.39
N THR A 72 4.85 1.22 -13.57
CA THR A 72 4.12 0.38 -14.53
C THR A 72 4.96 -0.83 -14.94
N GLU A 73 6.22 -0.61 -15.36
CA GLU A 73 7.10 -1.71 -15.75
C GLU A 73 7.46 -2.60 -14.56
N PHE A 74 7.65 -2.02 -13.37
CA PHE A 74 7.93 -2.78 -12.15
C PHE A 74 6.76 -3.69 -11.78
N SER A 75 5.52 -3.19 -11.82
CA SER A 75 4.31 -3.96 -11.52
C SER A 75 4.03 -5.07 -12.53
N LYS A 76 4.45 -4.91 -13.79
CA LYS A 76 4.42 -6.00 -14.79
C LYS A 76 5.39 -7.11 -14.44
N LYS A 77 6.59 -6.75 -13.94
CA LYS A 77 7.59 -7.74 -13.50
C LYS A 77 7.15 -8.51 -12.26
N THR A 78 6.42 -7.88 -11.33
CA THR A 78 5.88 -8.55 -10.13
C THR A 78 4.63 -9.38 -10.42
N GLY A 79 3.91 -9.02 -11.49
CA GLY A 79 2.63 -9.64 -11.87
C GLY A 79 1.40 -8.92 -11.32
N ASP A 80 1.58 -7.88 -10.50
CA ASP A 80 0.49 -7.15 -9.85
C ASP A 80 -0.26 -6.20 -10.80
N TYR A 81 0.32 -5.87 -11.96
CA TYR A 81 -0.24 -4.90 -12.90
C TYR A 81 -1.72 -5.12 -13.24
N HIS A 82 -2.16 -6.38 -13.37
CA HIS A 82 -3.55 -6.70 -13.71
C HIS A 82 -4.55 -6.42 -12.57
N SER A 83 -4.08 -6.35 -11.32
CA SER A 83 -4.91 -6.13 -10.14
C SER A 83 -4.92 -4.67 -9.68
N LEU A 84 -4.03 -3.84 -10.24
CA LEU A 84 -3.86 -2.44 -9.87
C LEU A 84 -4.67 -1.53 -10.79
N SER A 85 -5.32 -0.52 -10.23
CA SER A 85 -5.99 0.52 -11.00
C SER A 85 -5.00 1.57 -11.52
N ALA A 86 -5.44 2.39 -12.47
CA ALA A 86 -4.65 3.54 -12.94
C ALA A 86 -4.36 4.55 -11.81
N THR A 87 -5.30 4.72 -10.87
CA THR A 87 -5.13 5.58 -9.70
C THR A 87 -4.04 5.02 -8.77
N ASP A 88 -4.05 3.71 -8.50
CA ASP A 88 -3.06 3.05 -7.65
C ASP A 88 -1.63 3.22 -8.21
N ILE A 89 -1.47 3.03 -9.52
CA ILE A 89 -0.19 3.24 -10.21
C ILE A 89 0.30 4.68 -10.03
N ARG A 90 -0.59 5.68 -10.14
CA ARG A 90 -0.24 7.10 -9.96
C ARG A 90 0.14 7.42 -8.52
N VAL A 91 -0.57 6.89 -7.53
CA VAL A 91 -0.24 7.06 -6.10
C VAL A 91 1.13 6.47 -5.79
N MET A 92 1.41 5.26 -6.30
CA MET A 92 2.73 4.63 -6.16
C MET A 92 3.82 5.41 -6.89
N ALA A 93 3.54 5.93 -8.09
CA ALA A 93 4.47 6.75 -8.85
C ALA A 93 4.80 8.06 -8.13
N LEU A 94 3.82 8.71 -7.52
CA LEU A 94 4.04 9.90 -6.70
C LEU A 94 4.90 9.57 -5.49
N THR A 95 4.64 8.43 -4.83
CA THR A 95 5.45 7.96 -3.70
C THR A 95 6.90 7.73 -4.12
N TYR A 96 7.12 7.04 -5.23
CA TYR A 96 8.45 6.82 -5.80
C TYR A 96 9.18 8.12 -6.12
N GLN A 97 8.48 9.08 -6.75
CA GLN A 97 9.05 10.39 -7.04
C GLN A 97 9.48 11.15 -5.78
N MET A 98 8.63 11.18 -4.75
CA MET A 98 8.95 11.86 -3.49
C MET A 98 10.15 11.21 -2.78
N GLU A 99 10.26 9.89 -2.85
CA GLU A 99 11.41 9.16 -2.30
C GLU A 99 12.71 9.53 -3.03
N LEU A 100 12.68 9.62 -4.37
CA LEU A 100 13.81 10.07 -5.18
C LEU A 100 14.23 11.51 -4.86
N GLU A 101 13.27 12.42 -4.72
CA GLU A 101 13.52 13.84 -4.46
C GLU A 101 14.14 14.08 -3.07
N HIS A 102 13.77 13.29 -2.06
CA HIS A 102 14.14 13.56 -0.66
C HIS A 102 15.22 12.64 -0.08
N ILE A 103 15.30 11.39 -0.54
CA ILE A 103 16.19 10.37 0.02
C ILE A 103 17.13 9.83 -1.06
N GLY A 104 16.62 9.65 -2.28
CA GLY A 104 17.36 9.16 -3.43
C GLY A 104 17.13 7.67 -3.72
N SER A 105 17.73 7.17 -4.80
CA SER A 105 17.46 5.83 -5.35
C SER A 105 18.31 4.71 -4.78
N SER A 106 19.31 4.99 -3.95
CA SER A 106 20.34 4.02 -3.55
C SER A 106 19.81 2.77 -2.83
N HIS A 107 18.68 2.90 -2.13
CA HIS A 107 18.04 1.82 -1.39
C HIS A 107 16.85 1.19 -2.16
N LEU A 108 16.45 1.81 -3.28
CA LEU A 108 15.34 1.33 -4.10
C LEU A 108 15.82 0.26 -5.06
N ARG A 109 15.02 -0.78 -5.20
CA ARG A 109 15.30 -1.88 -6.12
C ARG A 109 14.75 -1.53 -7.50
N THR A 110 15.55 -1.80 -8.52
CA THR A 110 15.14 -1.65 -9.91
C THR A 110 14.39 -2.88 -10.42
N GLU A 111 14.55 -4.03 -9.76
CA GLU A 111 13.91 -5.30 -10.12
C GLU A 111 13.36 -6.02 -8.88
N PRO A 112 12.25 -6.75 -9.02
CA PRO A 112 11.68 -7.54 -7.93
C PRO A 112 12.56 -8.74 -7.57
N HIS A 113 12.36 -9.30 -6.37
CA HIS A 113 13.02 -10.53 -5.96
C HIS A 113 12.46 -11.72 -6.74
N GLU A 114 13.32 -12.68 -7.08
CA GLU A 114 12.85 -13.97 -7.59
C GLU A 114 11.95 -14.63 -6.53
N ASN A 115 10.72 -14.93 -6.93
CA ASN A 115 9.81 -15.70 -6.10
C ASN A 115 10.40 -17.10 -5.91
N ARG A 116 10.90 -17.39 -4.70
CA ARG A 116 11.31 -18.75 -4.34
C ARG A 116 10.07 -19.63 -4.28
N THR A 117 9.86 -20.43 -5.31
CA THR A 117 8.85 -21.49 -5.30
C THR A 117 9.29 -22.58 -4.33
N VAL A 118 8.81 -22.48 -3.08
CA VAL A 118 8.86 -23.62 -2.17
C VAL A 118 7.80 -24.61 -2.62
N ASN A 119 8.24 -25.64 -3.34
CA ASN A 119 7.40 -26.80 -3.60
C ASN A 119 7.15 -27.50 -2.26
N PHE A 120 6.09 -27.13 -1.57
CA PHE A 120 5.53 -27.99 -0.54
C PHE A 120 5.05 -29.24 -1.28
N THR A 121 5.81 -30.34 -1.16
CA THR A 121 5.23 -31.65 -1.42
C THR A 121 4.01 -31.71 -0.51
N LYS A 122 2.81 -31.82 -1.09
CA LYS A 122 1.60 -32.13 -0.33
C LYS A 122 1.85 -33.45 0.39
N GLN A 123 2.44 -33.41 1.59
CA GLN A 123 1.98 -34.30 2.64
C GLN A 123 0.55 -33.85 2.83
N SER A 124 -0.37 -34.66 2.30
CA SER A 124 -1.80 -34.56 2.57
C SER A 124 -1.99 -34.10 4.01
N THR A 125 -2.52 -32.89 4.19
CA THR A 125 -2.81 -32.29 5.49
C THR A 125 -3.88 -33.05 6.25
N GLU A 126 -4.45 -34.10 5.67
CA GLU A 126 -5.21 -35.10 6.38
C GLU A 126 -4.25 -36.16 6.93
N SER A 127 -3.55 -35.81 8.01
CA SER A 127 -3.33 -36.84 9.02
C SER A 127 -4.74 -37.12 9.58
N PRO A 128 -5.27 -38.36 9.53
CA PRO A 128 -6.62 -38.66 10.03
C PRO A 128 -6.78 -38.48 11.55
N ARG A 129 -5.74 -37.99 12.23
CA ARG A 129 -5.63 -37.94 13.69
C ARG A 129 -6.50 -36.86 14.33
N ASP A 130 -6.95 -35.86 13.57
CA ASP A 130 -7.70 -34.71 14.07
C ASP A 130 -9.13 -34.58 13.51
N ILE A 131 -9.67 -35.64 12.90
CA ILE A 131 -11.08 -35.64 12.48
C ILE A 131 -11.94 -36.11 13.67
N ILE A 132 -12.67 -35.18 14.28
CA ILE A 132 -13.65 -35.47 15.35
C ILE A 132 -14.66 -36.49 14.82
N GLY A 133 -14.70 -37.69 15.41
CA GLY A 133 -15.68 -38.75 15.09
C GLY A 133 -15.13 -40.01 14.41
N PHE A 134 -13.83 -40.08 14.06
CA PHE A 134 -13.23 -41.30 13.52
C PHE A 134 -12.46 -42.08 14.61
N TYR A 135 -12.83 -43.36 14.81
CA TYR A 135 -12.13 -44.27 15.73
C TYR A 135 -10.94 -44.94 15.04
N ILE A 136 -9.73 -44.76 15.57
CA ILE A 136 -8.51 -45.41 15.08
C ILE A 136 -8.05 -46.44 16.12
N PRO A 137 -8.15 -47.76 15.84
CA PRO A 137 -7.68 -48.77 16.77
C PRO A 137 -6.15 -48.72 16.87
N SER A 138 -5.63 -48.63 18.10
CA SER A 138 -4.18 -48.71 18.34
C SER A 138 -3.66 -50.12 18.03
N LYS A 139 -2.57 -50.21 17.27
CA LYS A 139 -1.94 -51.47 16.89
C LYS A 139 -1.38 -52.17 18.14
N LYS A 140 -1.67 -53.46 18.26
CA LYS A 140 -1.20 -54.37 19.31
C LYS A 140 0.29 -54.69 19.16
#